data_AF-A0A2I1HLG6-F1
#
_entry.id   AF-A0A2I1HLG6-F1
#
_cell.length_a   1.000
_cell.length_b   1.000
_cell.length_c   1.000
_cell.angle_alpha   90.00
_cell.angle_beta   90.00
_cell.angle_gamma   90.00
#
_symmetry.space_group_name_H-M   'P 1'
#
loop_
_entity.id
_entity.type
_entity.pdbx_description
1 polymer ?
#
loop_
_entity_poly.entity_id
_entity_poly.type
_entity_poly.pdbx_seq_one_letter_code
_entity_poly.pdbx_strand_id
1 'polypeptide(L)'
;MDIPKYNGNIHPDEWINDIQKFRYIWKLDYKEFLKIAISLVDPTIKLPAEISNIEELRNALKENISFAVFKNTNKRKLQLLKYIPESRGGDTSKFISNFLKL
;
A
#
# COMPACT_ATOMS: atom_id res chain seq x y z
N MET A 1 10.13 2.14 16.25
CA MET A 1 9.64 2.23 14.85
C MET A 1 8.41 1.38 14.77
N ASP A 2 7.28 1.95 14.36
CA ASP A 2 6.11 1.14 14.02
C ASP A 2 6.34 0.51 12.65
N ILE A 3 6.23 -0.82 12.60
CA ILE A 3 6.39 -1.58 11.37
C ILE A 3 5.05 -1.50 10.63
N PRO A 4 5.01 -1.04 9.37
CA PRO A 4 3.76 -0.85 8.66
C PRO A 4 3.08 -2.20 8.42
N LYS A 5 1.83 -2.35 8.89
CA LYS A 5 0.99 -3.51 8.59
C LYS A 5 0.24 -3.30 7.27
N TYR A 6 0.03 -4.37 6.52
CA TYR A 6 -0.81 -4.32 5.32
C TYR A 6 -2.27 -4.57 5.70
N ASN A 7 -3.11 -3.55 5.58
CA ASN A 7 -4.55 -3.62 5.87
C ASN A 7 -5.42 -3.37 4.63
N GLY A 8 -4.82 -3.42 3.44
CA GLY A 8 -5.53 -3.18 2.18
C GLY A 8 -5.73 -1.70 1.80
N ASN A 9 -5.36 -0.74 2.65
CA ASN A 9 -5.53 0.71 2.37
C ASN A 9 -4.28 1.38 1.78
N ILE A 10 -3.34 0.60 1.28
CA ILE A 10 -2.10 1.06 0.64
C ILE A 10 -1.82 0.17 -0.57
N HIS A 11 -1.13 0.70 -1.58
CA HIS A 11 -0.75 -0.09 -2.72
C HIS A 11 0.25 -1.20 -2.31
N PRO A 12 0.07 -2.48 -2.74
CA PRO A 12 0.98 -3.57 -2.37
C PRO A 12 2.45 -3.28 -2.68
N ASP A 13 2.77 -2.68 -3.83
CA ASP A 13 4.15 -2.31 -4.18
C ASP A 13 4.75 -1.27 -3.22
N GLU A 14 3.96 -0.27 -2.81
CA GLU A 14 4.40 0.77 -1.89
C GLU A 14 4.68 0.18 -0.51
N TRP A 15 3.75 -0.62 0.00
CA TRP A 15 3.93 -1.31 1.27
C TRP A 15 5.13 -2.28 1.25
N ILE A 16 5.32 -3.05 0.17
CA ILE A 16 6.49 -3.94 0.01
C ILE A 16 7.79 -3.15 0.05
N ASN A 17 7.85 -2.01 -0.65
CA ASN A 17 9.03 -1.14 -0.64
C ASN A 17 9.33 -0.60 0.76
N ASP A 18 8.31 -0.28 1.54
CA ASP A 18 8.47 0.18 2.93
C ASP A 18 8.97 -0.93 3.84
N ILE A 19 8.40 -2.14 3.79
CA ILE A 19 8.88 -3.25 4.62
C ILE A 19 10.27 -3.73 4.20
N GLN A 20 10.65 -3.61 2.93
CA GLN A 20 11.99 -3.98 2.45
C GLN A 20 13.11 -3.16 3.11
N LYS A 21 12.83 -1.90 3.50
CA LYS A 21 13.79 -1.08 4.25
C LYS A 21 14.18 -1.75 5.57
N PHE A 22 13.26 -2.46 6.21
CA PHE A 22 13.52 -3.18 7.46
C PHE A 22 14.41 -4.41 7.24
N ARG A 23 14.32 -5.09 6.09
CA ARG A 23 15.26 -6.17 5.74
C ARG A 23 16.70 -5.68 5.78
N TYR A 24 16.95 -4.50 5.21
CA TYR A 24 18.28 -3.89 5.21
C TYR A 24 18.75 -3.53 6.62
N ILE A 25 17.87 -2.91 7.43
CA ILE A 25 18.18 -2.49 8.80
C ILE A 25 18.47 -3.69 9.71
N TRP A 26 17.68 -4.75 9.61
CA TRP A 26 17.77 -5.91 10.48
C TRP A 26 18.67 -7.03 9.95
N LYS A 27 19.25 -6.87 8.75
CA LYS A 27 20.14 -7.85 8.11
C LYS A 27 19.50 -9.25 8.03
N LEU A 28 18.19 -9.30 7.81
CA LEU A 28 17.45 -10.55 7.73
C LEU A 28 17.79 -11.32 6.46
N ASP A 29 17.79 -12.65 6.58
CA ASP A 29 17.79 -13.49 5.39
C ASP A 29 16.47 -13.32 4.61
N TYR A 30 16.46 -13.77 3.35
CA TYR A 30 15.27 -13.62 2.50
C TYR A 30 14.05 -14.39 3.02
N LYS A 31 14.24 -15.59 3.58
CA LYS A 31 13.17 -16.45 4.08
C LYS A 31 12.56 -15.90 5.37
N GLU A 32 13.40 -15.40 6.28
CA GLU A 32 12.98 -14.71 7.50
C GLU A 32 12.19 -13.45 7.17
N PHE A 33 12.71 -12.65 6.24
CA PHE A 33 12.01 -11.45 5.76
C PHE A 33 10.64 -11.79 5.19
N LEU A 34 10.53 -12.82 4.34
CA LEU A 34 9.25 -13.23 3.76
C LEU A 34 8.24 -13.66 4.84
N LYS A 35 8.67 -14.44 5.83
CA LYS A 35 7.81 -14.86 6.95
C LYS A 35 7.30 -13.66 7.75
N ILE A 36 8.16 -12.67 7.99
CA ILE A 36 7.78 -11.43 8.67
C ILE A 36 6.83 -10.61 7.81
N ALA A 37 7.08 -10.49 6.50
CA ALA A 37 6.17 -9.80 5.59
C ALA A 37 4.76 -10.42 5.64
N ILE A 38 4.67 -11.75 5.57
CA ILE A 38 3.39 -12.47 5.66
C ILE A 38 2.70 -12.21 7.02
N SER A 39 3.44 -12.18 8.14
CA SER A 39 2.86 -11.93 9.46
C SER A 39 2.40 -10.48 9.70
N LEU A 40 2.85 -9.54 8.87
CA LEU A 40 2.44 -8.13 8.90
C LEU A 40 1.18 -7.87 8.07
N VAL A 41 0.67 -8.86 7.34
CA VAL A 41 -0.61 -8.78 6.64
C VAL A 41 -1.74 -8.93 7.66
N ASP A 42 -2.76 -8.06 7.56
CA ASP A 42 -3.94 -8.12 8.40
C ASP A 42 -4.61 -9.50 8.27
N PRO A 43 -4.89 -10.21 9.39
CA PRO A 43 -5.47 -11.56 9.34
C PRO A 43 -6.82 -11.67 8.61
N THR A 44 -7.54 -10.55 8.44
CA THR A 44 -8.78 -10.52 7.65
C THR A 44 -8.54 -10.69 6.14
N ILE A 45 -7.31 -10.43 5.68
CA ILE A 45 -6.88 -10.57 4.30
C ILE A 45 -6.36 -12.00 4.11
N LYS A 46 -7.23 -12.85 3.57
CA LYS A 46 -6.87 -14.26 3.29
C LYS A 46 -5.80 -14.33 2.21
N LEU A 47 -4.69 -14.99 2.55
CA LEU A 47 -3.60 -15.32 1.65
C LEU A 47 -3.70 -16.80 1.22
N PRO A 48 -3.13 -17.16 0.06
CA PRO A 48 -2.88 -18.55 -0.31
C PRO A 48 -2.07 -19.30 0.77
N ALA A 49 -2.24 -20.62 0.82
CA ALA A 49 -1.55 -21.46 1.80
C ALA A 49 -0.02 -21.46 1.63
N GLU A 50 0.45 -21.34 0.39
CA GLU A 50 1.88 -21.29 0.07
C GLU A 50 2.21 -19.98 -0.66
N ILE A 51 3.18 -19.26 -0.10
CA ILE A 51 3.81 -18.08 -0.69
C ILE A 51 5.31 -18.29 -0.56
N SER A 52 5.99 -18.47 -1.68
CA SER A 52 7.41 -18.83 -1.75
C SER A 52 8.32 -17.60 -1.90
N ASN A 53 7.76 -16.48 -2.35
CA ASN A 53 8.52 -15.28 -2.64
C ASN A 53 7.65 -14.00 -2.55
N ILE A 54 8.31 -12.85 -2.59
CA ILE A 54 7.66 -11.51 -2.50
C ILE A 54 6.78 -11.20 -3.71
N GLU A 55 7.08 -11.76 -4.88
CA GLU A 55 6.27 -11.58 -6.10
C GLU A 55 4.89 -12.24 -5.92
N GLU A 56 4.87 -13.48 -5.43
CA GLU A 56 3.64 -14.20 -5.08
C GLU A 56 2.86 -13.49 -3.98
N LEU A 57 3.54 -13.00 -2.94
CA LEU A 57 2.88 -12.20 -1.90
C LEU A 57 2.22 -10.97 -2.52
N ARG A 58 2.95 -10.23 -3.35
CA ARG A 58 2.42 -9.03 -4.02
C ARG A 58 1.18 -9.35 -4.85
N ASN A 59 1.25 -10.40 -5.66
CA ASN A 59 0.16 -10.77 -6.56
C ASN A 59 -1.06 -11.23 -5.76
N ALA A 60 -0.88 -12.02 -4.70
CA ALA A 60 -1.95 -12.39 -3.78
C ALA A 60 -2.62 -11.16 -3.13
N LEU A 61 -1.84 -10.15 -2.72
CA LEU A 61 -2.39 -8.90 -2.19
C LEU A 61 -3.16 -8.08 -3.26
N LYS A 62 -2.68 -8.07 -4.51
CA LYS A 62 -3.36 -7.40 -5.64
C LYS A 62 -4.65 -8.11 -6.07
N GLU A 63 -4.71 -9.43 -5.95
CA GLU A 63 -5.90 -10.22 -6.28
C GLU A 63 -6.97 -10.17 -5.17
N ASN A 64 -6.60 -9.76 -3.95
CA ASN A 64 -7.53 -9.67 -2.84
C ASN A 64 -8.58 -8.55 -3.04
N ILE A 65 -9.80 -8.81 -2.57
CA ILE A 65 -10.93 -7.85 -2.63
C ILE A 65 -10.61 -6.52 -1.93
N SER A 66 -9.78 -6.53 -0.88
CA SER A 66 -9.37 -5.30 -0.17
C SER A 66 -8.66 -4.32 -1.11
N PHE A 67 -7.81 -4.81 -2.01
CA PHE A 67 -7.11 -3.97 -2.97
C PHE A 67 -8.06 -3.43 -4.06
N ALA A 68 -9.02 -4.24 -4.51
CA ALA A 68 -10.06 -3.78 -5.42
C ALA A 68 -10.91 -2.64 -4.79
N VAL A 69 -11.27 -2.78 -3.51
CA VAL A 69 -12.00 -1.75 -2.75
C VAL A 69 -11.16 -0.48 -2.61
N PHE A 70 -9.86 -0.60 -2.29
CA PHE A 70 -8.93 0.53 -2.22
C PHE A 70 -8.87 1.31 -3.54
N LYS A 71 -8.65 0.61 -4.67
CA LYS A 71 -8.62 1.22 -6.00
C LYS A 71 -9.92 1.95 -6.34
N ASN A 72 -11.07 1.32 -6.08
CA ASN A 72 -12.38 1.91 -6.37
C ASN A 72 -12.65 3.13 -5.48
N THR A 73 -12.23 3.07 -4.22
CA THR A 73 -12.35 4.18 -3.28
C THR A 73 -11.52 5.38 -3.74
N ASN A 74 -10.26 5.17 -4.11
CA ASN A 74 -9.41 6.25 -4.60
C ASN A 74 -9.88 6.80 -5.95
N LYS A 75 -10.35 5.94 -6.87
CA LYS A 75 -11.00 6.39 -8.11
C LYS A 75 -12.18 7.33 -7.83
N ARG A 76 -13.04 6.98 -6.85
CA ARG A 76 -14.17 7.84 -6.45
C ARG A 76 -13.69 9.15 -5.82
N LYS A 77 -12.66 9.11 -4.97
CA LYS A 77 -12.07 10.33 -4.38
C LYS A 77 -11.49 11.24 -5.46
N LEU A 78 -10.80 10.70 -6.46
CA LEU A 78 -10.27 11.44 -7.61
C LEU A 78 -11.38 12.11 -8.42
N GLN A 79 -12.49 11.43 -8.68
CA GLN A 79 -13.64 12.01 -9.38
C GLN A 79 -14.32 13.15 -8.62
N LEU A 80 -14.25 13.13 -7.29
CA LEU A 80 -14.79 14.18 -6.43
C LEU A 80 -13.81 15.33 -6.21
N LEU A 81 -12.53 15.15 -6.56
CA LEU A 81 -11.48 16.14 -6.34
C LEU A 81 -11.67 17.32 -7.30
N LYS A 82 -11.89 18.52 -6.76
CA LYS A 82 -12.09 19.74 -7.55
C LYS A 82 -10.88 20.66 -7.43
N TYR A 83 -10.35 21.08 -8.58
CA TYR A 83 -9.31 22.10 -8.63
C TYR A 83 -9.92 23.50 -8.56
N ILE A 84 -9.40 24.33 -7.67
CA ILE A 84 -9.69 25.76 -7.59
C ILE A 84 -8.36 26.48 -7.84
N PRO A 85 -8.26 27.32 -8.87
CA PRO A 85 -7.02 28.06 -9.14
C PRO A 85 -6.75 29.12 -8.06
N GLU A 86 -5.48 29.47 -7.87
CA GLU A 86 -5.04 30.47 -6.89
C GLU A 86 -5.70 31.83 -7.10
N SER A 87 -5.97 32.22 -8.37
CA SER A 87 -6.69 33.44 -8.72
C SER A 87 -8.14 33.49 -8.19
N ARG A 88 -8.68 32.34 -7.76
CA ARG A 88 -10.00 32.20 -7.12
C ARG A 88 -9.88 31.78 -5.65
N GLY A 89 -8.72 31.98 -5.03
CA GLY A 89 -8.46 31.67 -3.62
C GLY A 89 -8.18 30.19 -3.34
N GLY A 90 -7.83 29.40 -4.35
CA GLY A 90 -7.40 28.01 -4.18
C GLY A 90 -5.94 27.87 -3.73
N ASP A 91 -5.54 26.63 -3.43
CA ASP A 91 -4.17 26.25 -3.07
C ASP A 91 -3.71 25.11 -3.98
N THR A 92 -2.89 25.45 -4.97
CA THR A 92 -2.41 24.49 -5.97
C THR A 92 -1.51 23.43 -5.34
N SER A 93 -0.63 23.83 -4.41
CA SER A 93 0.30 22.92 -3.73
C SER A 93 -0.47 21.84 -2.95
N LYS A 94 -1.48 22.26 -2.17
CA LYS A 94 -2.35 21.35 -1.43
C LYS A 94 -3.18 20.46 -2.35
N PHE A 95 -3.71 21.00 -3.45
CA PHE A 95 -4.44 20.20 -4.44
C PHE A 95 -3.55 19.09 -5.02
N ILE A 96 -2.34 19.42 -5.48
CA ILE A 96 -1.39 18.45 -6.04
C ILE A 96 -0.97 17.43 -5.00
N SER A 97 -0.68 17.86 -3.76
CA SER A 97 -0.34 16.93 -2.67
C SER A 97 -1.47 15.93 -2.39
N ASN A 98 -2.73 16.38 -2.40
CA ASN A 98 -3.88 15.49 -2.24
C ASN A 98 -4.07 14.57 -3.44
N PHE A 99 -3.91 15.08 -4.66
CA PHE A 99 -4.02 14.29 -5.89
C PHE A 99 -2.99 13.15 -5.93
N LEU A 100 -1.72 13.43 -5.61
CA LEU A 100 -0.64 12.45 -5.64
C LEU A 100 -0.74 11.37 -4.55
N LYS A 101 -1.52 11.60 -3.49
CA LYS A 101 -1.77 10.63 -2.41
C LYS A 101 -2.92 9.66 -2.68
N LEU A 102 -3.67 9.86 -3.77
CA LEU A 102 -4.86 9.06 -4.14
C LEU A 102 -4.55 8.10 -5.29
#